data_AF-A0A8K1DD71-F1
#
_entry.id   AF-A0A8K1DD71-F1
#
_cell.length_a   1.000
_cell.length_b   1.000
_cell.length_c   1.000
_cell.angle_alpha   90.00
_cell.angle_beta   90.00
_cell.angle_gamma   90.00
#
_symmetry.space_group_name_H-M   'P 1'
#
loop_
_entity.id
_entity.type
_entity.pdbx_description
1 polymer ?
#
loop_
_entity_poly.entity_id
_entity_poly.type
_entity_poly.pdbx_seq_one_letter_code
_entity_poly.pdbx_strand_id
1 'polypeptide(L)'
;MSYKINFNEPIPEMIFRLEKEHRHFTTELDRSVSLLENNQKDAVDILSNLSSKIIKHAVEEEARLVRIIMEKAKAESEQSIHVMQEHNYVVDFIKHKLPELHKLQSNDLHNEIIKFVKALKEHFLEEEETVFPLALRLAT
;
A
#
# COMPACT_ATOMS: atom_id res chain seq x y z
N MET A 1 18.53 9.28 1.74
CA MET A 1 19.19 8.00 1.44
C MET A 1 18.55 7.39 0.19
N SER A 2 19.34 7.00 -0.80
CA SER A 2 18.83 6.28 -1.98
C SER A 2 18.44 4.87 -1.55
N TYR A 3 17.13 4.61 -1.52
CA TYR A 3 16.60 3.26 -1.39
C TYR A 3 16.92 2.48 -2.68
N LYS A 4 17.33 1.21 -2.56
CA LYS A 4 17.63 0.34 -3.69
C LYS A 4 16.78 -0.92 -3.57
N ILE A 5 15.99 -1.19 -4.61
CA ILE A 5 15.22 -2.41 -4.75
C ILE A 5 16.20 -3.60 -4.80
N ASN A 6 16.03 -4.58 -3.94
CA ASN A 6 16.81 -5.80 -3.97
C ASN A 6 16.25 -6.72 -5.05
N PHE A 7 16.87 -6.80 -6.22
CA PHE A 7 16.43 -7.70 -7.31
C PHE A 7 16.86 -9.17 -7.12
N ASN A 8 17.70 -9.45 -6.10
CA ASN A 8 18.20 -10.80 -5.83
C ASN A 8 17.37 -11.56 -4.80
N GLU A 9 16.45 -10.89 -4.09
CA GLU A 9 15.52 -11.56 -3.16
C GLU A 9 14.60 -12.52 -3.94
N PRO A 10 14.49 -13.80 -3.56
CA PRO A 10 13.54 -14.72 -4.16
C PRO A 10 12.08 -14.23 -4.02
N ILE A 11 11.25 -14.40 -5.06
CA ILE A 11 9.85 -13.97 -5.03
C ILE A 11 9.05 -14.54 -3.85
N PRO A 12 9.18 -15.83 -3.46
CA PRO A 12 8.48 -16.34 -2.29
C PRO A 12 8.89 -15.64 -0.98
N GLU A 13 10.17 -15.32 -0.82
CA GLU A 13 10.68 -14.61 0.36
C GLU A 13 10.20 -13.15 0.38
N MET A 14 10.21 -12.51 -0.79
CA MET A 14 9.68 -11.16 -0.97
C MET A 14 8.19 -11.09 -0.60
N ILE A 15 7.34 -11.97 -1.15
CA ILE A 15 5.91 -12.01 -0.83
C ILE A 15 5.69 -12.17 0.68
N PHE A 16 6.39 -13.11 1.32
CA PHE A 16 6.28 -13.30 2.76
C PHE A 16 6.66 -12.06 3.56
N ARG A 17 7.64 -11.28 3.10
CA ARG A 17 8.00 -9.99 3.69
C ARG A 17 6.91 -8.93 3.44
N LEU A 18 6.39 -8.81 2.21
CA LEU A 18 5.34 -7.85 1.86
C LEU A 18 4.07 -8.08 2.70
N GLU A 19 3.63 -9.32 2.89
CA GLU A 19 2.50 -9.63 3.77
C GLU A 19 2.75 -9.21 5.24
N LYS A 20 4.01 -9.29 5.72
CA LYS A 20 4.36 -8.78 7.06
C LYS A 20 4.28 -7.25 7.09
N GLU A 21 4.65 -6.59 6.01
CA GLU A 21 4.50 -5.15 5.86
C GLU A 21 3.01 -4.76 5.85
N HIS A 22 2.14 -5.46 5.12
CA HIS A 22 0.67 -5.26 5.16
C HIS A 22 0.10 -5.34 6.57
N ARG A 23 0.48 -6.39 7.33
CA ARG A 23 0.05 -6.55 8.73
C ARG A 23 0.53 -5.40 9.62
N HIS A 24 1.78 -4.97 9.43
CA HIS A 24 2.32 -3.82 10.17
C HIS A 24 1.59 -2.52 9.80
N PHE A 25 1.39 -2.25 8.51
CA PHE A 25 0.66 -1.08 8.04
C PHE A 25 -0.76 -1.07 8.58
N THR A 26 -1.48 -2.18 8.48
CA THR A 26 -2.84 -2.32 9.03
C THR A 26 -2.91 -1.96 10.51
N THR A 27 -1.96 -2.44 11.32
CA THR A 27 -1.91 -2.14 12.76
C THR A 27 -1.76 -0.63 13.02
N GLU A 28 -0.86 0.03 12.30
CA GLU A 28 -0.64 1.48 12.46
C GLU A 28 -1.81 2.31 11.88
N LEU A 29 -2.42 1.85 10.78
CA LEU A 29 -3.61 2.49 10.20
C LEU A 29 -4.81 2.41 11.16
N ASP A 30 -5.04 1.26 11.80
CA ASP A 30 -6.09 1.10 12.81
C ASP A 30 -5.83 2.01 14.03
N ARG A 31 -4.56 2.14 14.43
CA ARG A 31 -4.15 3.10 15.46
C ARG A 31 -4.47 4.54 15.04
N SER A 32 -4.16 4.92 13.81
CA SER A 32 -4.51 6.24 13.27
C SER A 32 -6.01 6.49 13.37
N VAL A 33 -6.85 5.52 13.02
CA VAL A 33 -8.32 5.65 13.09
C VAL A 33 -8.80 5.83 14.52
N SER A 34 -8.29 5.03 15.47
CA SER A 34 -8.69 5.13 16.88
C SER A 34 -8.37 6.48 17.55
N LEU A 35 -7.44 7.25 16.98
CA LEU A 35 -7.04 8.56 17.50
C LEU A 35 -7.91 9.71 16.95
N LEU A 36 -8.76 9.49 15.94
CA LEU A 36 -9.49 10.58 15.26
C LEU A 36 -10.44 11.37 16.16
N GLU A 37 -10.98 10.74 17.20
CA GLU A 37 -11.91 11.39 18.15
C GLU A 37 -11.18 12.24 19.21
N ASN A 38 -9.95 11.86 19.59
CA ASN A 38 -9.28 12.42 20.77
C ASN A 38 -7.97 13.15 20.45
N ASN A 39 -7.29 12.80 19.36
CA ASN A 39 -6.03 13.38 18.96
C ASN A 39 -5.80 13.27 17.43
N GLN A 40 -6.49 14.13 16.70
CA GLN A 40 -6.43 14.19 15.23
C GLN A 40 -5.03 14.46 14.67
N LYS A 41 -4.21 15.22 15.42
CA LYS A 41 -2.84 15.50 15.02
C LYS A 41 -2.02 14.21 14.99
N ASP A 42 -2.08 13.41 16.05
CA ASP A 42 -1.35 12.14 16.12
C ASP A 42 -1.83 11.15 15.04
N ALA A 43 -3.12 11.16 14.68
CA ALA A 43 -3.64 10.38 13.56
C ALA A 43 -2.95 10.76 12.24
N VAL A 44 -2.89 12.04 11.92
CA VAL A 44 -2.19 12.54 10.71
C VAL A 44 -0.69 12.26 10.76
N ASP A 45 -0.06 12.38 11.93
CA ASP A 45 1.37 12.11 12.11
C ASP A 45 1.71 10.63 11.86
N ILE A 46 0.84 9.69 12.26
CA ILE A 46 1.01 8.26 11.94
C ILE A 46 1.00 8.04 10.42
N LEU A 47 0.01 8.57 9.71
CA LEU A 47 -0.07 8.44 8.25
C LEU A 47 1.16 9.06 7.56
N SER A 48 1.61 10.22 8.06
CA SER A 48 2.81 10.90 7.57
C SER A 48 4.07 10.06 7.78
N ASN A 49 4.20 9.38 8.91
CA ASN A 49 5.32 8.48 9.20
C ASN A 49 5.30 7.21 8.34
N LEU A 50 4.11 6.70 7.98
CA LEU A 50 3.95 5.53 7.11
C LEU A 50 4.17 5.84 5.63
N SER A 51 3.90 7.07 5.20
CA SER A 51 3.92 7.51 3.79
C SER A 51 5.08 6.95 2.98
N SER A 52 6.31 7.14 3.47
CA SER A 52 7.52 6.72 2.77
C SER A 52 7.71 5.21 2.72
N LYS A 53 7.13 4.46 3.66
CA LYS A 53 7.17 2.99 3.66
C LYS A 53 6.17 2.44 2.66
N ILE A 54 4.93 2.95 2.68
CA ILE A 54 3.87 2.54 1.74
C ILE A 54 4.29 2.82 0.29
N ILE A 55 4.87 3.99 0.00
CA ILE A 55 5.35 4.30 -1.36
C ILE A 55 6.47 3.35 -1.79
N LYS A 56 7.40 3.00 -0.89
CA LYS A 56 8.49 2.08 -1.22
C LYS A 56 7.97 0.68 -1.50
N HIS A 57 7.02 0.23 -0.68
CA HIS A 57 6.33 -1.05 -0.83
C HIS A 57 5.69 -1.18 -2.21
N ALA A 58 4.83 -0.23 -2.59
CA ALA A 58 4.19 -0.18 -3.91
C ALA A 58 5.21 -0.21 -5.07
N VAL A 59 6.32 0.54 -4.94
CA VAL A 59 7.39 0.57 -5.95
C VAL A 59 8.09 -0.79 -6.07
N GLU A 60 8.29 -1.52 -4.97
CA GLU A 60 8.87 -2.86 -5.00
C GLU A 60 7.95 -3.85 -5.72
N GLU A 61 6.66 -3.80 -5.44
CA GLU A 61 5.65 -4.67 -6.05
C GLU A 61 5.57 -4.47 -7.56
N GLU A 62 5.52 -3.21 -8.01
CA GLU A 62 5.55 -2.87 -9.43
C GLU A 62 6.85 -3.35 -10.11
N ALA A 63 8.00 -3.11 -9.47
CA ALA A 63 9.30 -3.43 -10.06
C ALA A 63 9.58 -4.94 -10.12
N ARG A 64 8.99 -5.73 -9.22
CA ARG A 64 9.31 -7.15 -9.03
C ARG A 64 8.13 -8.06 -9.40
N LEU A 65 6.96 -7.85 -8.80
CA LEU A 65 5.79 -8.72 -8.96
C LEU A 65 5.08 -8.43 -10.29
N VAL A 66 4.77 -7.17 -10.59
CA VAL A 66 4.14 -6.82 -11.87
C VAL A 66 5.04 -7.17 -13.04
N ARG A 67 6.35 -6.94 -12.90
CA ARG A 67 7.33 -7.32 -13.92
C ARG A 67 7.28 -8.80 -14.27
N ILE A 68 7.34 -9.70 -13.28
CA ILE A 68 7.32 -11.15 -13.56
C ILE A 68 5.97 -11.59 -14.14
N ILE A 69 4.86 -10.99 -13.69
CA ILE A 69 3.53 -11.25 -14.22
C ILE A 69 3.43 -10.82 -15.69
N MET A 70 3.93 -9.63 -16.05
CA MET A 70 3.95 -9.13 -17.43
C MET A 70 4.85 -9.97 -18.34
N GLU A 71 6.00 -10.41 -17.84
CA GLU A 71 6.96 -11.20 -18.61
C GLU A 71 6.45 -12.63 -18.89
N LYS A 72 5.72 -13.24 -17.94
CA LYS A 72 5.39 -14.67 -17.99
C LYS A 72 3.91 -15.00 -18.18
N ALA A 73 2.98 -14.10 -17.86
CA ALA A 73 1.55 -14.40 -17.85
C ALA A 73 0.66 -13.20 -18.26
N LYS A 74 1.05 -12.47 -19.30
CA LYS A 74 0.31 -11.30 -19.81
C LYS A 74 -1.18 -11.58 -20.10
N ALA A 75 -1.53 -12.80 -20.51
CA ALA A 75 -2.93 -13.16 -20.79
C ALA A 75 -3.77 -13.34 -19.50
N GLU A 76 -3.13 -13.62 -18.37
CA GLU A 76 -3.78 -13.86 -17.07
C GLU A 76 -3.67 -12.64 -16.13
N SER A 77 -3.08 -11.55 -16.61
CA SER A 77 -2.66 -10.44 -15.75
C SER A 77 -3.68 -9.31 -15.60
N GLU A 78 -4.81 -9.37 -16.30
CA GLU A 78 -5.79 -8.27 -16.33
C GLU A 78 -6.23 -7.85 -14.92
N GLN A 79 -6.58 -8.83 -14.08
CA GLN A 79 -6.99 -8.58 -12.70
C GLN A 79 -5.84 -8.02 -11.85
N SER A 80 -4.64 -8.61 -11.93
CA SER A 80 -3.48 -8.09 -11.17
C SER A 80 -3.09 -6.68 -11.62
N ILE A 81 -3.20 -6.35 -12.90
CA ILE A 81 -2.96 -4.98 -13.38
C ILE A 81 -3.99 -4.03 -12.77
N HIS A 82 -5.26 -4.43 -12.70
CA HIS A 82 -6.32 -3.60 -12.12
C HIS A 82 -6.04 -3.24 -10.66
N VAL A 83 -5.68 -4.23 -9.83
CA VAL A 83 -5.30 -4.01 -8.43
C VAL A 83 -4.10 -3.06 -8.34
N MET A 84 -3.06 -3.29 -9.14
CA MET A 84 -1.85 -2.44 -9.11
C MET A 84 -2.09 -1.01 -9.58
N GLN A 85 -3.15 -0.74 -10.36
CA GLN A 85 -3.52 0.62 -10.74
C GLN A 85 -4.01 1.45 -9.55
N GLU A 86 -4.47 0.81 -8.47
CA GLU A 86 -4.91 1.49 -7.25
C GLU A 86 -3.76 2.17 -6.49
N HIS A 87 -2.50 1.76 -6.73
CA HIS A 87 -1.32 2.49 -6.26
C HIS A 87 -1.35 3.97 -6.67
N ASN A 88 -1.95 4.31 -7.82
CA ASN A 88 -2.09 5.71 -8.23
C ASN A 88 -2.91 6.51 -7.22
N TYR A 89 -4.02 5.93 -6.72
CA TYR A 89 -4.84 6.57 -5.69
C TYR A 89 -4.06 6.70 -4.37
N VAL A 90 -3.34 5.64 -3.96
CA VAL A 90 -2.55 5.65 -2.72
C VAL A 90 -1.45 6.72 -2.77
N VAL A 91 -0.71 6.77 -3.88
CA VAL A 91 0.37 7.74 -4.09
C VAL A 91 -0.18 9.16 -4.19
N ASP A 92 -1.29 9.36 -4.90
CA ASP A 92 -1.95 10.67 -5.01
C ASP A 92 -2.39 11.18 -3.63
N PHE A 93 -3.05 10.32 -2.84
CA PHE A 93 -3.45 10.66 -1.48
C PHE A 93 -2.23 11.05 -0.64
N ILE A 94 -1.17 10.23 -0.62
CA ILE A 94 0.01 10.48 0.20
C ILE A 94 0.75 11.75 -0.21
N LYS A 95 0.88 12.02 -1.51
CA LYS A 95 1.67 13.16 -2.01
C LYS A 95 0.90 14.48 -1.99
N HIS A 96 -0.41 14.44 -2.21
CA HIS A 96 -1.20 15.63 -2.48
C HIS A 96 -2.25 15.89 -1.41
N LYS A 97 -2.93 14.84 -0.91
CA LYS A 97 -4.01 15.01 0.07
C LYS A 97 -3.51 15.04 1.50
N LEU A 98 -2.64 14.11 1.88
CA LEU A 98 -2.08 13.97 3.23
C LEU A 98 -1.45 15.28 3.76
N PRO A 99 -0.63 16.01 2.98
CA PRO A 99 -0.07 17.28 3.44
C PRO A 99 -1.13 18.35 3.70
N GLU A 100 -2.30 18.26 3.08
CA GLU A 100 -3.37 19.25 3.15
C GLU A 100 -4.42 18.92 4.22
N LEU A 101 -4.36 17.73 4.83
CA LEU A 101 -5.35 17.27 5.82
C LEU A 101 -5.46 18.21 7.02
N HIS A 102 -4.37 18.82 7.47
CA HIS A 102 -4.37 19.77 8.60
C HIS A 102 -5.22 21.04 8.35
N LYS A 103 -5.61 21.31 7.10
CA LYS A 103 -6.45 22.46 6.72
C LYS A 103 -7.94 22.13 6.73
N LEU A 104 -8.29 20.85 6.85
CA LEU A 104 -9.68 20.40 6.82
C LEU A 104 -10.38 20.64 8.17
N GLN A 105 -11.70 20.79 8.12
CA GLN A 105 -12.53 20.75 9.31
C GLN A 105 -12.53 19.33 9.89
N SER A 106 -12.74 19.22 11.21
CA SER A 106 -12.71 17.96 11.97
C SER A 106 -13.48 16.81 11.30
N ASN A 107 -14.72 17.07 10.86
CA ASN A 107 -15.56 16.03 10.23
C ASN A 107 -15.01 15.59 8.86
N ASP A 108 -14.49 16.53 8.07
CA ASP A 108 -13.94 16.23 6.74
C ASP A 108 -12.62 15.47 6.89
N LEU A 109 -11.76 15.88 7.83
CA LEU A 109 -10.54 15.16 8.20
C LEU A 109 -10.86 13.71 8.57
N HIS A 110 -11.85 13.52 9.44
CA HIS A 110 -12.27 12.20 9.92
C HIS A 110 -12.67 11.29 8.75
N ASN A 111 -13.53 11.80 7.87
CA ASN A 111 -14.02 11.06 6.71
C ASN A 111 -12.90 10.72 5.71
N GLU A 112 -11.99 11.66 5.44
CA GLU A 112 -10.88 11.43 4.51
C GLU A 112 -9.91 10.37 5.03
N ILE A 113 -9.58 10.38 6.33
CA ILE A 113 -8.69 9.37 6.93
C ILE A 113 -9.36 8.01 6.94
N ILE A 114 -10.63 7.90 7.37
CA ILE A 114 -11.36 6.62 7.37
C ILE A 114 -11.43 6.05 5.95
N LYS A 115 -11.78 6.89 4.96
CA LYS A 115 -11.90 6.46 3.57
C LYS A 115 -10.57 5.93 3.04
N PHE A 116 -9.48 6.66 3.26
CA PHE A 116 -8.15 6.25 2.83
C PHE A 116 -7.70 4.95 3.50
N VAL A 117 -7.83 4.86 4.83
CA VAL A 117 -7.46 3.66 5.60
C VAL A 117 -8.24 2.44 5.12
N LYS A 118 -9.56 2.60 4.90
CA LYS A 118 -10.40 1.53 4.39
C LYS A 118 -9.92 1.06 3.01
N ALA A 119 -9.76 1.99 2.07
CA ALA A 119 -9.33 1.67 0.70
C ALA A 119 -7.96 0.98 0.69
N LEU A 120 -7.01 1.46 1.49
CA LEU A 120 -5.67 0.86 1.55
C LEU A 120 -5.68 -0.56 2.15
N LYS A 121 -6.55 -0.81 3.15
CA LYS A 121 -6.70 -2.17 3.72
C LYS A 121 -7.40 -3.12 2.74
N GLU A 122 -8.39 -2.65 2.00
CA GLU A 122 -9.05 -3.44 0.95
C GLU A 122 -8.04 -3.78 -0.16
N HIS A 123 -7.25 -2.82 -0.59
CA HIS A 123 -6.17 -3.01 -1.56
C HIS A 123 -5.18 -4.12 -1.15
N PHE A 124 -4.66 -4.10 0.07
CA PHE A 124 -3.76 -5.16 0.58
C PHE A 124 -4.37 -6.56 0.51
N LEU A 125 -5.68 -6.69 0.75
CA LEU A 125 -6.38 -7.98 0.65
C LEU A 125 -6.46 -8.43 -0.81
N GLU A 126 -6.79 -7.53 -1.73
CA GLU A 126 -6.86 -7.85 -3.16
C GLU A 126 -5.51 -8.28 -3.71
N GLU A 127 -4.41 -7.67 -3.26
CA GLU A 127 -3.05 -8.09 -3.62
C GLU A 127 -2.73 -9.50 -3.14
N GLU A 128 -3.02 -9.80 -1.88
CA GLU A 128 -2.81 -11.11 -1.26
C GLU A 128 -3.67 -12.21 -1.92
N GLU A 129 -4.87 -11.86 -2.40
CA GLU A 129 -5.78 -12.80 -3.06
C GLU A 129 -5.50 -13.00 -4.56
N THR A 130 -4.91 -12.00 -5.23
CA THR A 130 -4.82 -12.00 -6.70
C THR A 130 -3.39 -11.88 -7.23
N VAL A 131 -2.62 -10.90 -6.75
CA VAL A 131 -1.30 -10.56 -7.30
C VAL A 131 -0.25 -11.51 -6.77
N PHE A 132 -0.22 -11.74 -5.45
CA PHE A 132 0.80 -12.58 -4.82
C PHE A 132 0.71 -14.04 -5.27
N PRO A 133 -0.47 -14.69 -5.33
CA PRO A 133 -0.57 -16.07 -5.81
C PRO A 133 -0.13 -16.23 -7.26
N LEU A 134 -0.45 -15.25 -8.11
CA LEU A 134 -0.03 -15.26 -9.51
C LEU A 134 1.49 -15.12 -9.64
N ALA A 135 2.08 -14.15 -8.96
CA ALA A 135 3.53 -13.95 -8.98
C ALA A 135 4.27 -15.17 -8.43
N LEU A 136 3.76 -15.81 -7.37
CA LEU A 136 4.34 -17.01 -6.77
C LEU A 136 4.35 -18.18 -7.76
N ARG A 137 3.23 -18.44 -8.44
CA ARG A 137 3.12 -19.49 -9.47
C ARG A 137 4.08 -19.28 -10.64
N LEU A 138 4.40 -18.05 -10.97
CA LEU A 138 5.31 -17.71 -12.08
C LEU A 138 6.78 -17.70 -11.66
N ALA A 139 7.07 -17.71 -10.36
CA ALA A 139 8.42 -17.74 -9.81
C ALA A 139 8.98 -19.15 -9.59
N THR A 140 8.11 -20.16 -9.57
CA THR A 140 8.47 -21.59 -9.58
C THR A 140 8.77 -22.07 -11.00
#